data_AF-A0A2K3KIF4-F1
#
_entry.id   AF-A0A2K3KIF4-F1
#
_cell.length_a   1.000
_cell.length_b   1.000
_cell.length_c   1.000
_cell.angle_alpha   90.00
_cell.angle_beta   90.00
_cell.angle_gamma   90.00
#
_symmetry.space_group_name_H-M   'P 1'
#
loop_
_entity.id
_entity.type
_entity.pdbx_description
1 polymer ?
#
loop_
_entity_poly.entity_id
_entity_poly.type
_entity_poly.pdbx_seq_one_letter_code
_entity_poly.pdbx_strand_id
1 'polypeptide(L)'
;MAINKAVEGQNFLKGLAATTKSPALTRCANFDYDGVVGSFKSALGEIKEDAETASYDAAVSIDGPTTCDRGLEAEHFVNPQVTALNRQIFLVCQMA
;
A
#
# COMPACT_ATOMS: atom_id res chain seq x y z
N MET A 1 13.07 -3.75 3.89
CA MET A 1 12.35 -4.70 3.00
C MET A 1 10.91 -4.24 2.73
N ALA A 2 10.13 -3.89 3.76
CA ALA A 2 8.76 -3.39 3.62
C ALA A 2 8.64 -2.09 2.79
N ILE A 3 9.44 -1.06 3.11
CA ILE A 3 9.44 0.22 2.37
C ILE A 3 9.74 0.02 0.89
N ASN A 4 10.78 -0.75 0.54
CA ASN A 4 11.13 -0.99 -0.87
C ASN A 4 9.98 -1.66 -1.63
N LYS A 5 9.34 -2.67 -1.03
CA LYS A 5 8.15 -3.32 -1.63
C LYS A 5 6.99 -2.36 -1.82
N ALA A 6 6.72 -1.50 -0.83
CA ALA A 6 5.67 -0.49 -0.93
C ALA A 6 5.96 0.53 -2.04
N VAL A 7 7.20 1.00 -2.15
CA VAL A 7 7.63 1.94 -3.21
C VAL A 7 7.59 1.29 -4.59
N GLU A 8 8.09 0.07 -4.74
CA GLU A 8 8.02 -0.68 -6.00
C GLU A 8 6.57 -0.91 -6.43
N GLY A 9 5.71 -1.32 -5.49
CA GLY A 9 4.28 -1.47 -5.70
C GLY A 9 3.60 -0.17 -6.12
N GLN A 10 3.91 0.93 -5.44
CA GLN A 10 3.39 2.24 -5.78
C GLN A 10 3.80 2.66 -7.21
N ASN A 11 5.06 2.46 -7.57
CA ASN A 11 5.55 2.79 -8.91
C ASN A 11 4.85 1.97 -9.99
N PHE A 12 4.63 0.68 -9.73
CA PHE A 12 3.82 -0.17 -10.59
C PHE A 12 2.40 0.38 -10.78
N LEU A 13 1.72 0.77 -9.69
CA LEU A 13 0.38 1.36 -9.74
C LEU A 13 0.36 2.68 -10.50
N LYS A 14 1.37 3.54 -10.33
CA LYS A 14 1.52 4.80 -11.08
C LYS A 14 1.66 4.55 -12.58
N GLY A 15 2.49 3.59 -12.98
CA GLY A 15 2.64 3.20 -14.39
C GLY A 15 1.34 2.66 -14.99
N LEU A 16 0.61 1.84 -14.23
CA LEU A 16 -0.67 1.30 -14.66
C LEU A 16 -1.75 2.40 -14.76
N ALA A 17 -1.81 3.32 -13.79
CA ALA A 17 -2.73 4.45 -13.78
C ALA A 17 -2.49 5.40 -14.96
N ALA A 18 -1.23 5.61 -15.39
CA ALA A 18 -0.91 6.45 -16.54
C ALA A 18 -1.50 5.94 -17.86
N THR A 19 -1.78 4.63 -17.96
CA THR A 19 -2.31 3.98 -19.16
C THR A 19 -3.78 3.59 -19.04
N THR A 20 -4.35 3.69 -17.84
CA THR A 20 -5.70 3.23 -17.52
C THR A 20 -6.55 4.41 -17.06
N LYS A 21 -7.75 4.58 -17.61
CA LYS A 21 -8.71 5.62 -17.17
C LYS A 21 -9.51 5.17 -15.93
N SER A 22 -8.83 4.69 -14.89
CA SER A 22 -9.44 4.26 -13.62
C SER A 22 -9.12 5.29 -12.52
N PRO A 23 -10.13 6.07 -12.07
CA PRO A 23 -9.99 6.94 -10.91
C PRO A 23 -9.56 6.18 -9.64
N ALA A 24 -10.11 4.99 -9.41
CA ALA A 24 -9.74 4.14 -8.28
C ALA A 24 -8.26 3.75 -8.33
N LEU A 25 -7.75 3.34 -9.50
CA LEU A 25 -6.34 3.01 -9.64
C LEU A 25 -5.43 4.25 -9.46
N THR A 26 -5.88 5.40 -9.94
CA THR A 26 -5.16 6.68 -9.71
C THR A 26 -5.10 7.00 -8.21
N ARG A 27 -6.19 6.75 -7.48
CA ARG A 27 -6.24 6.91 -6.02
C ARG A 27 -5.35 5.89 -5.31
N CYS A 28 -5.39 4.61 -5.71
CA CYS A 28 -4.49 3.57 -5.22
C CYS A 28 -3.03 4.03 -5.30
N ALA A 29 -2.63 4.53 -6.47
CA ALA A 29 -1.25 4.90 -6.77
C ALA A 29 -0.73 6.12 -5.99
N ASN A 30 -1.61 7.07 -5.63
CA ASN A 30 -1.20 8.38 -5.12
C ASN A 30 -1.66 8.67 -3.70
N PHE A 31 -2.78 8.12 -3.23
CA PHE A 31 -3.28 8.37 -1.88
C PHE A 31 -3.08 7.13 -1.01
N ASP A 32 -3.63 6.00 -1.44
CA ASP A 32 -3.64 4.79 -0.61
C ASP A 32 -2.21 4.27 -0.39
N TYR A 33 -1.38 4.22 -1.46
CA TYR A 33 0.02 3.78 -1.35
C TYR A 33 0.99 4.85 -0.82
N ASP A 34 0.64 6.14 -0.86
CA ASP A 34 1.40 7.16 -0.13
C ASP A 34 1.29 6.89 1.38
N GLY A 35 0.09 6.52 1.85
CA GLY A 35 -0.15 6.07 3.23
C GLY A 35 0.72 4.87 3.60
N VAL A 36 0.74 3.81 2.79
CA VAL A 36 1.56 2.61 3.02
C VAL A 36 3.05 2.96 3.16
N VAL A 37 3.58 3.75 2.22
CA VAL A 37 5.00 4.12 2.23
C VAL A 37 5.33 5.02 3.43
N GLY A 38 4.44 5.95 3.77
CA GLY A 38 4.57 6.84 4.94
C GLY A 38 4.61 6.06 6.24
N SER A 39 3.62 5.19 6.46
CA SER A 39 3.51 4.35 7.65
C SER A 39 4.73 3.44 7.85
N PHE A 40 5.21 2.76 6.81
CA PHE A 40 6.43 1.95 6.94
C PHE A 40 7.70 2.78 7.22
N LYS A 41 7.79 4.01 6.72
CA LYS A 41 8.90 4.92 7.04
C LYS A 41 8.84 5.39 8.50
N SER A 42 7.64 5.72 8.97
CA SER A 42 7.37 6.11 10.36
C SER A 42 7.76 4.98 11.31
N ALA A 43 7.24 3.78 11.08
CA ALA A 43 7.58 2.58 11.85
C ALA A 43 9.09 2.31 11.93
N LEU A 44 9.82 2.46 10.82
CA LEU A 44 11.27 2.28 10.82
C LEU A 44 12.01 3.35 11.64
N GLY A 45 11.51 4.59 11.65
CA GLY A 45 12.09 5.67 12.45
C GLY A 45 11.89 5.45 13.94
N GLU A 46 10.73 4.93 14.33
CA GLU A 46 10.31 4.82 15.72
C GLU A 46 10.74 3.52 16.40
N ILE A 47 11.08 2.45 15.64
CA ILE A 47 11.33 1.11 16.21
C ILE A 47 12.36 1.05 17.36
N LYS A 48 13.27 2.02 17.47
CA LYS A 48 14.26 2.11 18.55
C LYS A 48 13.80 2.94 19.75
N GLU A 49 12.86 3.85 19.54
CA GLU A 49 12.39 4.83 20.53
C GLU A 49 11.07 4.39 21.15
N ASP A 50 10.15 3.93 20.29
CA ASP A 50 8.80 3.48 20.65
C ASP A 50 8.39 2.32 19.74
N ALA A 51 8.66 1.10 20.22
CA ALA A 51 8.32 -0.12 19.48
C ALA A 51 6.80 -0.35 19.36
N GLU A 52 5.99 0.21 20.26
CA GLU A 52 4.53 0.07 20.22
C GLU A 52 3.96 0.93 19.09
N THR A 53 4.36 2.20 19.02
CA THR A 53 3.96 3.09 17.92
C THR A 53 4.50 2.59 16.58
N ALA A 54 5.75 2.09 16.53
CA ALA A 54 6.28 1.49 15.33
C ALA A 54 5.48 0.27 14.83
N SER A 55 5.05 -0.60 15.75
CA SER A 55 4.22 -1.77 15.42
C SER A 55 2.83 -1.34 14.94
N TYR A 56 2.25 -0.34 15.59
CA TYR A 56 0.97 0.24 15.20
C TYR A 56 1.02 0.84 13.79
N ASP A 57 2.04 1.66 13.49
CA ASP A 57 2.22 2.28 12.18
C ASP A 57 2.41 1.22 11.08
N ALA A 58 3.19 0.18 11.36
CA ALA A 58 3.35 -0.92 10.42
C ALA A 58 2.02 -1.67 10.17
N ALA A 59 1.18 -1.85 11.20
CA ALA A 59 -0.13 -2.46 11.06
C ALA A 59 -1.12 -1.58 10.25
N VAL A 60 -1.16 -0.26 10.49
CA VAL A 60 -2.05 0.69 9.80
C VAL A 60 -1.76 0.75 8.29
N SER A 61 -0.56 0.37 7.86
CA SER A 61 -0.20 0.24 6.44
C SER A 61 -1.14 -0.69 5.65
N ILE A 62 -1.91 -1.56 6.33
CA ILE A 62 -2.93 -2.44 5.73
C ILE A 62 -4.13 -1.68 5.14
N ASP A 63 -4.39 -0.45 5.59
CA ASP A 63 -5.54 0.35 5.16
C ASP A 63 -5.42 0.76 3.69
N GLY A 64 -4.20 0.99 3.21
CA GLY A 64 -3.93 1.34 1.82
C GLY A 64 -4.40 0.25 0.85
N PRO A 65 -3.86 -0.99 0.92
CA PRO A 65 -4.30 -2.11 0.09
C PRO A 65 -5.79 -2.40 0.21
N THR A 66 -6.35 -2.36 1.42
CA THR A 66 -7.78 -2.62 1.67
C THR A 66 -8.67 -1.58 1.00
N THR A 67 -8.29 -0.30 1.10
CA THR A 67 -9.02 0.81 0.49
C THR A 67 -8.87 0.79 -1.03
N CYS A 68 -7.69 0.44 -1.53
CA CYS A 68 -7.43 0.28 -2.95
C CYS A 68 -8.30 -0.85 -3.55
N ASP A 69 -8.31 -2.05 -2.96
CA ASP A 69 -9.13 -3.17 -3.43
C ASP A 69 -10.62 -2.79 -3.50
N ARG A 70 -11.15 -2.12 -2.46
CA ARG A 70 -12.54 -1.65 -2.45
C ARG A 70 -12.84 -0.66 -3.57
N GLY A 71 -11.93 0.26 -3.85
CA GLY A 71 -12.07 1.22 -4.95
C GLY A 71 -12.08 0.54 -6.31
N LEU A 72 -11.16 -0.41 -6.53
CA LEU A 72 -11.07 -1.15 -7.79
C LEU A 72 -12.28 -2.05 -8.01
N GLU A 73 -12.79 -2.69 -6.96
CA GLU A 73 -14.01 -3.49 -7.02
C GLU A 73 -15.22 -2.63 -7.41
N ALA A 74 -15.36 -1.44 -6.85
CA ALA A 74 -16.44 -0.50 -7.19
C ALA A 74 -16.39 -0.02 -8.66
N GLU A 75 -15.22 -0.05 -9.30
CA GLU A 75 -15.05 0.25 -10.72
C GLU A 75 -15.08 -1.01 -11.61
N HIS A 76 -15.33 -2.19 -11.04
CA HIS A 76 -15.21 -3.48 -11.72
C HIS A 76 -13.83 -3.69 -12.38
N PHE A 77 -12.78 -3.09 -11.81
CA PHE A 77 -11.42 -3.21 -12.29
C PHE A 77 -10.76 -4.45 -11.70
N VAL A 78 -10.56 -5.47 -12.54
CA VAL A 78 -9.89 -6.72 -12.13
C VAL A 78 -8.51 -6.78 -12.77
N ASN A 79 -7.47 -6.61 -11.96
CA ASN A 79 -6.09 -6.81 -12.37
C ASN A 79 -5.37 -7.74 -11.37
N PRO A 80 -5.05 -8.99 -11.78
CA PRO A 80 -4.41 -9.96 -10.88
C PRO A 80 -3.07 -9.50 -10.30
N GLN A 81 -2.31 -8.66 -11.01
CA GLN A 81 -1.04 -8.13 -10.51
C GLN A 81 -1.27 -7.11 -9.39
N VAL A 82 -2.30 -6.28 -9.50
CA VAL A 82 -2.69 -5.35 -8.45
C VAL A 82 -3.18 -6.10 -7.22
N THR A 83 -4.03 -7.12 -7.40
CA THR A 83 -4.49 -7.98 -6.30
C THR A 83 -3.31 -8.70 -5.62
N ALA A 84 -2.36 -9.23 -6.39
CA ALA A 84 -1.17 -9.87 -5.85
C ALA A 84 -0.31 -8.88 -5.05
N LEU A 85 -0.14 -7.65 -5.54
CA LEU A 85 0.58 -6.60 -4.83
C LEU A 85 -0.12 -6.26 -3.49
N ASN A 86 -1.43 -6.01 -3.50
CA ASN A 86 -2.19 -5.68 -2.30
C ASN A 86 -2.07 -6.78 -1.23
N ARG A 87 -2.14 -8.05 -1.64
CA ARG A 87 -1.91 -9.20 -0.74
C ARG A 87 -0.48 -9.28 -0.22
N GLN A 88 0.52 -8.95 -1.04
CA GLN A 88 1.91 -8.93 -0.58
C GLN A 88 2.14 -7.87 0.49
N ILE A 89 1.59 -6.66 0.30
CA ILE A 89 1.68 -5.61 1.33
C ILE A 89 0.94 -6.03 2.60
N PHE A 90 -0.25 -6.61 2.47
CA PHE A 90 -0.99 -7.16 3.61
C PHE A 90 -0.15 -8.15 4.44
N LEU A 91 0.50 -9.11 3.79
CA LEU A 91 1.37 -10.07 4.45
C LEU A 91 2.56 -9.41 5.14
N VAL A 92 3.16 -8.39 4.51
CA VAL A 92 4.26 -7.62 5.11
C VAL A 92 3.81 -6.89 6.37
N CYS A 93 2.58 -6.33 6.39
CA CYS A 93 2.03 -5.65 7.57
C CYS A 93 1.80 -6.63 8.75
N GLN A 94 1.40 -7.87 8.47
CA GLN A 94 1.15 -8.89 9.51
C GLN A 94 2.42 -9.47 10.14
N MET A 95 3.56 -9.34 9.48
CA MET A 95 4.86 -9.81 9.97
C MET A 95 5.68 -8.70 10.66
N ALA A 96 5.15 -7.48 10.70
CA ALA A 96 5.83 -6.32 11.25
C ALA A 96 5.57 -6.14 12.74
#